data_AF-A0A562MC44-F1
#
_entry.id   AF-A0A562MC44-F1
#
_cell.length_a   1.000
_cell.length_b   1.000
_cell.length_c   1.000
_cell.angle_alpha   90.00
_cell.angle_beta   90.00
_cell.angle_gamma   90.00
#
_symmetry.space_group_name_H-M   'P 1'
#
loop_
_entity.id
_entity.type
_entity.pdbx_description
1 polymer ?
#
loop_
_entity_poly.entity_id
_entity_poly.type
_entity_poly.pdbx_seq_one_letter_code
_entity_poly.pdbx_strand_id
1 'polypeptide(L)'
;MGIIITIGIVAMLGFGFFLYATIKTKSTGVSQYPPFKQWVGKTVTLDKETILISERVKLYAQNGYPYLLFDSLHPDWPYIEERIRLGDYTLVEKFPAGISFHIEKAVQFTGGVSGSSTPFVFGKVRYGGKSYGTAYQWGTMDIAKFMDKVDASWHFHQAPWQPKADTVFYALPEARWW
;
A
#
# COMPACT_ATOMS: atom_id res chain seq x y z
N MET A 1 -46.80 1.74 -20.36
CA MET A 1 -45.70 2.71 -20.59
C MET A 1 -44.93 3.04 -19.33
N GLY A 2 -45.57 3.51 -18.23
CA GLY A 2 -44.86 3.84 -16.99
C GLY A 2 -43.98 2.72 -16.41
N ILE A 3 -44.52 1.49 -16.33
CA ILE A 3 -43.79 0.32 -15.80
C ILE A 3 -42.55 -0.03 -16.63
N ILE A 4 -42.63 0.07 -17.96
CA ILE A 4 -41.50 -0.22 -18.86
C ILE A 4 -40.38 0.81 -18.67
N ILE A 5 -40.75 2.09 -18.54
CA ILE A 5 -39.80 3.18 -18.27
C ILE A 5 -39.13 2.96 -16.90
N THR A 6 -39.89 2.58 -15.86
CA THR A 6 -39.35 2.29 -14.54
C THR A 6 -38.35 1.12 -14.56
N ILE A 7 -38.67 0.02 -15.25
CA ILE A 7 -37.76 -1.13 -15.39
C ILE A 7 -36.47 -0.71 -16.11
N GLY A 8 -36.59 0.10 -17.18
CA GLY A 8 -35.43 0.62 -17.90
C GLY A 8 -34.50 1.46 -17.01
N ILE A 9 -35.06 2.35 -16.19
CA ILE A 9 -34.28 3.19 -15.25
C ILE A 9 -33.61 2.32 -14.18
N VAL A 10 -34.32 1.35 -13.61
CA VAL A 10 -33.75 0.44 -12.59
C VAL A 10 -32.63 -0.40 -13.19
N ALA A 11 -32.78 -0.92 -14.41
CA ALA A 11 -31.74 -1.67 -15.10
C ALA A 11 -30.50 -0.79 -15.38
N MET A 12 -30.69 0.45 -15.81
CA MET A 12 -29.59 1.39 -16.07
C MET A 12 -28.83 1.76 -14.78
N LEU A 13 -29.56 2.05 -13.69
CA LEU A 13 -28.94 2.33 -12.39
C LEU A 13 -28.23 1.09 -11.83
N GLY A 14 -28.85 -0.08 -11.96
CA GLY A 14 -28.24 -1.36 -11.57
C GLY A 14 -26.94 -1.60 -12.33
N PHE A 15 -26.96 -1.46 -13.66
CA PHE A 15 -25.76 -1.61 -14.48
C PHE A 15 -24.67 -0.60 -14.12
N GLY A 16 -25.03 0.68 -13.95
CA GLY A 16 -24.10 1.71 -13.51
C GLY A 16 -23.48 1.41 -12.15
N PHE A 17 -24.28 0.90 -11.20
CA PHE A 17 -23.79 0.44 -9.91
C PHE A 17 -22.84 -0.76 -10.04
N PHE A 18 -23.15 -1.75 -10.88
CA PHE A 18 -22.27 -2.90 -11.12
C PHE A 18 -20.92 -2.51 -11.74
N LEU A 19 -20.91 -1.57 -12.68
CA LEU A 19 -19.66 -1.04 -13.24
C LEU A 19 -18.83 -0.33 -12.18
N TYR A 20 -19.46 0.56 -11.41
CA TYR A 20 -18.81 1.21 -10.26
C TYR A 20 -18.28 0.17 -9.25
N ALA A 21 -19.07 -0.88 -9.01
CA ALA A 21 -18.76 -2.00 -8.13
C ALA A 21 -17.51 -2.81 -8.56
N THR A 22 -17.21 -2.77 -9.85
CA THR A 22 -16.09 -3.53 -10.41
C THR A 22 -14.83 -2.67 -10.46
N ILE A 23 -14.94 -1.40 -10.83
CA ILE A 23 -13.76 -0.52 -11.03
C ILE A 23 -13.22 0.10 -9.76
N LYS A 24 -14.00 0.19 -8.68
CA LYS A 24 -13.57 0.83 -7.44
C LYS A 24 -12.53 -0.02 -6.72
N THR A 25 -11.42 0.61 -6.35
CA THR A 25 -10.40 0.03 -5.48
C THR A 25 -10.99 -0.36 -4.13
N LYS A 26 -10.72 -1.60 -3.71
CA LYS A 26 -11.09 -2.14 -2.39
C LYS A 26 -9.97 -1.89 -1.40
N SER A 27 -10.28 -1.81 -0.11
CA SER A 27 -9.27 -1.63 0.93
C SER A 27 -9.65 -2.33 2.22
N THR A 28 -8.69 -2.95 2.91
CA THR A 28 -8.93 -3.61 4.19
C THR A 28 -7.77 -3.39 5.15
N GLY A 29 -8.08 -3.11 6.42
CA GLY A 29 -7.08 -2.97 7.46
C GLY A 29 -6.42 -4.32 7.76
N VAL A 30 -5.11 -4.39 7.58
CA VAL A 30 -4.30 -5.60 7.82
C VAL A 30 -3.41 -5.48 9.06
N SER A 31 -3.57 -4.39 9.84
CA SER A 31 -2.79 -4.12 11.05
C SER A 31 -2.74 -5.27 12.07
N GLN A 32 -3.80 -6.07 12.16
CA GLN A 32 -3.92 -7.17 13.12
C GLN A 32 -3.31 -8.49 12.63
N TYR A 33 -2.87 -8.56 11.36
CA TYR A 33 -2.30 -9.75 10.75
C TYR A 33 -0.77 -9.70 10.80
N PRO A 34 -0.08 -10.84 10.97
CA PRO A 34 1.36 -10.90 10.78
C PRO A 34 1.76 -10.61 9.31
N PRO A 35 2.94 -10.00 9.07
CA PRO A 35 3.89 -9.51 10.07
C PRO A 35 3.50 -8.15 10.67
N PHE A 36 2.51 -7.44 10.13
CA PHE A 36 2.15 -6.08 10.55
C PHE A 36 1.84 -5.93 12.04
N LYS A 37 1.13 -6.90 12.65
CA LYS A 37 0.78 -6.90 14.07
C LYS A 37 1.97 -6.65 15.00
N GLN A 38 3.17 -7.09 14.59
CA GLN A 38 4.39 -6.93 15.38
C GLN A 38 4.94 -5.50 15.38
N TRP A 39 4.55 -4.69 14.39
CA TRP A 39 5.13 -3.38 14.11
C TRP A 39 4.15 -2.24 14.31
N VAL A 40 2.85 -2.46 14.04
CA VAL A 40 1.83 -1.43 14.18
C VAL A 40 1.73 -0.94 15.63
N GLY A 41 1.67 0.38 15.78
CA GLY A 41 1.66 1.08 17.06
C GLY A 41 3.05 1.35 17.64
N LYS A 42 4.12 0.85 17.02
CA LYS A 42 5.50 1.04 17.50
C LYS A 42 6.21 2.15 16.76
N THR A 43 7.12 2.79 17.48
CA THR A 43 8.15 3.64 16.87
C THR A 43 9.38 2.78 16.62
N VAL A 44 9.78 2.69 15.36
CA VAL A 44 10.94 1.93 14.91
C VAL A 44 12.03 2.88 14.42
N THR A 45 13.27 2.41 14.46
CA THR A 45 14.40 3.11 13.86
C THR A 45 14.61 2.57 12.45
N LEU A 46 14.86 3.46 11.49
CA LEU A 46 15.21 3.06 10.13
C LEU A 46 16.73 2.88 10.04
N ASP A 47 17.19 1.66 9.82
CA ASP A 47 18.61 1.29 9.79
C ASP A 47 19.28 1.60 8.43
N LYS A 48 18.51 2.14 7.48
CA LYS A 48 18.94 2.50 6.13
C LYS A 48 18.61 3.95 5.83
N GLU A 49 19.37 4.53 4.91
CA GLU A 49 18.96 5.77 4.26
C GLU A 49 17.63 5.54 3.56
N THR A 50 16.71 6.48 3.74
CA THR A 50 15.39 6.43 3.10
C THR A 50 15.11 7.75 2.40
N ILE A 51 14.33 7.68 1.34
CA ILE A 51 13.89 8.85 0.60
C ILE A 51 12.39 8.99 0.73
N LEU A 52 11.95 10.23 0.79
CA LEU A 52 10.55 10.59 0.78
C LEU A 52 10.20 11.17 -0.59
N ILE A 53 9.21 10.60 -1.25
CA ILE A 53 8.77 11.05 -2.57
C ILE A 53 7.28 11.39 -2.58
N SER A 54 6.90 12.29 -3.48
CA SER A 54 5.51 12.55 -3.83
C SER A 54 5.24 12.01 -5.23
N GLU A 55 4.20 11.21 -5.36
CA GLU A 55 3.71 10.75 -6.66
C GLU A 55 2.89 11.85 -7.34
N ARG A 56 3.06 12.03 -8.65
CA ARG A 56 2.23 12.92 -9.48
C ARG A 56 0.77 12.42 -9.52
N VAL A 57 0.58 11.11 -9.65
CA VAL A 57 -0.72 10.44 -9.63
C VAL A 57 -0.70 9.41 -8.51
N LYS A 58 -1.52 9.63 -7.48
CA LYS A 58 -1.60 8.74 -6.32
C LYS A 58 -2.53 7.58 -6.60
N LEU A 59 -1.98 6.37 -6.72
CA LEU A 59 -2.77 5.16 -6.93
C LEU A 59 -3.62 4.80 -5.70
N TYR A 60 -3.07 5.01 -4.51
CA TYR A 60 -3.71 4.67 -3.23
C TYR A 60 -3.71 5.87 -2.28
N ALA A 61 -4.50 6.89 -2.63
CA ALA A 61 -4.61 8.09 -1.81
C ALA A 61 -5.22 7.79 -0.43
N GLN A 62 -4.44 8.05 0.63
CA GLN A 62 -4.91 8.03 2.01
C GLN A 62 -4.72 9.41 2.65
N ASN A 63 -5.79 9.90 3.27
CA ASN A 63 -5.75 11.18 3.97
C ASN A 63 -4.70 11.13 5.09
N GLY A 64 -3.84 12.15 5.14
CA GLY A 64 -2.79 12.28 6.14
C GLY A 64 -1.46 11.59 5.80
N TYR A 65 -1.39 10.82 4.70
CA TYR A 65 -0.16 10.14 4.27
C TYR A 65 0.16 10.45 2.80
N PRO A 66 0.53 11.71 2.48
CA PRO A 66 0.65 12.16 1.11
C PRO A 66 1.92 11.66 0.39
N TYR A 67 2.87 11.07 1.09
CA TYR A 67 4.20 10.74 0.57
C TYR A 67 4.51 9.25 0.64
N LEU A 68 5.32 8.74 -0.28
CA LEU A 68 5.87 7.39 -0.20
C LEU A 68 7.28 7.41 0.38
N LEU A 69 7.55 6.48 1.29
CA LEU A 69 8.87 6.21 1.83
C LEU A 69 9.49 5.06 1.05
N PHE A 70 10.73 5.24 0.60
CA PHE A 70 11.50 4.23 -0.10
C PHE A 70 12.89 4.07 0.52
N ASP A 71 13.47 2.90 0.35
CA ASP A 71 14.80 2.57 0.81
C ASP A 71 15.49 1.62 -0.18
N SER A 72 16.80 1.48 -0.03
CA SER A 72 17.63 0.65 -0.92
C SER A 72 17.30 -0.85 -0.95
N LEU A 73 16.56 -1.37 0.04
CA LEU A 73 16.13 -2.77 0.09
C LEU A 73 14.80 -2.99 -0.63
N HIS A 74 14.09 -1.93 -1.00
CA HIS A 74 12.81 -2.03 -1.69
C HIS A 74 13.02 -2.58 -3.13
N PRO A 75 12.22 -3.56 -3.60
CA PRO A 75 12.35 -4.12 -4.94
C PRO A 75 12.34 -3.08 -6.07
N ASP A 76 11.53 -2.04 -5.92
CA ASP A 76 11.42 -0.95 -6.90
C ASP A 76 12.53 0.10 -6.82
N TRP A 77 13.47 0.00 -5.87
CA TRP A 77 14.57 0.97 -5.70
C TRP A 77 15.33 1.29 -7.00
N PRO A 78 15.70 0.31 -7.85
CA PRO A 78 16.44 0.58 -9.09
C PRO A 78 15.70 1.49 -10.08
N TYR A 79 14.37 1.59 -9.99
CA TYR A 79 13.55 2.37 -10.92
C TYR A 79 13.25 3.79 -10.44
N ILE A 80 13.58 4.12 -9.19
CA ILE A 80 13.23 5.40 -8.57
C ILE A 80 13.85 6.58 -9.31
N GLU A 81 15.14 6.50 -9.66
CA GLU A 81 15.83 7.60 -10.34
C GLU A 81 15.22 7.89 -11.72
N GLU A 82 14.85 6.85 -12.45
CA GLU A 82 14.16 6.98 -13.73
C GLU A 82 12.78 7.63 -13.55
N ARG A 83 11.99 7.17 -12.58
CA ARG A 83 10.67 7.75 -12.26
C ARG A 83 10.75 9.22 -11.87
N ILE A 84 11.79 9.63 -11.13
CA ILE A 84 12.03 11.04 -10.81
C ILE A 84 12.36 11.82 -12.09
N ARG A 85 13.23 11.28 -12.95
CA ARG A 85 13.62 11.91 -14.22
C ARG A 85 12.45 12.10 -15.18
N LEU A 86 11.55 11.12 -15.26
CA LEU A 86 10.34 11.17 -16.08
C LEU A 86 9.27 12.13 -15.50
N GLY A 87 9.45 12.62 -14.27
CA GLY A 87 8.49 13.49 -13.58
C GLY A 87 7.28 12.75 -13.01
N ASP A 88 7.36 11.42 -12.89
CA ASP A 88 6.35 10.62 -12.18
C ASP A 88 6.44 10.86 -10.67
N TYR A 89 7.67 10.97 -10.16
CA TYR A 89 7.98 11.18 -8.74
C TYR A 89 8.71 12.50 -8.52
N THR A 90 8.40 13.17 -7.42
CA THR A 90 9.13 14.34 -6.93
C THR A 90 9.80 13.98 -5.62
N LEU A 91 11.13 14.12 -5.54
CA LEU A 91 11.87 13.97 -4.28
C LEU A 91 11.47 15.09 -3.31
N VAL A 92 11.01 14.72 -2.13
CA VAL A 92 10.59 15.64 -1.07
C VAL A 92 11.71 15.83 -0.06
N GLU A 93 12.29 14.73 0.41
CA GLU A 93 13.32 14.75 1.45
C GLU A 93 14.18 13.48 1.37
N LYS A 94 15.43 13.57 1.85
CA LYS A 94 16.28 12.40 2.10
C LYS A 94 16.58 12.30 3.58
N PHE A 95 16.34 11.12 4.15
CA PHE A 95 16.56 10.87 5.55
C PHE A 95 17.77 9.96 5.76
N PRO A 96 18.73 10.36 6.62
CA PRO A 96 19.83 9.49 6.99
C PRO A 96 19.33 8.27 7.77
N ALA A 97 20.14 7.22 7.84
CA ALA A 97 19.88 6.12 8.77
C ALA A 97 19.82 6.61 10.22
N GLY A 98 19.05 5.93 11.06
CA GLY A 98 18.85 6.26 12.48
C GLY A 98 17.61 7.13 12.76
N ILE A 99 16.85 7.53 11.74
CA ILE A 99 15.61 8.29 11.96
C ILE A 99 14.48 7.41 12.51
N SER A 100 13.59 8.02 13.28
CA SER A 100 12.42 7.34 13.85
C SER A 100 11.21 7.38 12.92
N PHE A 101 10.58 6.23 12.75
CA PHE A 101 9.32 6.05 12.04
C PHE A 101 8.27 5.47 12.99
N HIS A 102 7.19 6.21 13.22
CA HIS A 102 6.06 5.73 14.02
C HIS A 102 5.03 5.07 13.11
N ILE A 103 4.85 3.76 13.26
CA ILE A 103 3.91 2.98 12.45
C ILE A 103 2.53 3.05 13.07
N GLU A 104 1.56 3.61 12.34
CA GLU A 104 0.20 3.86 12.84
C GLU A 104 -0.78 2.76 12.41
N LYS A 105 -0.70 2.28 11.17
CA LYS A 105 -1.61 1.26 10.63
C LYS A 105 -1.03 0.56 9.41
N ALA A 106 -1.62 -0.57 9.03
CA ALA A 106 -1.37 -1.23 7.75
C ALA A 106 -2.69 -1.48 7.00
N VAL A 107 -2.71 -1.24 5.70
CA VAL A 107 -3.89 -1.40 4.83
C VAL A 107 -3.46 -2.10 3.55
N GLN A 108 -4.24 -3.10 3.13
CA GLN A 108 -4.12 -3.71 1.81
C GLN A 108 -5.14 -3.07 0.87
N PHE A 109 -4.69 -2.65 -0.30
CA PHE A 109 -5.54 -2.18 -1.38
C PHE A 109 -5.62 -3.23 -2.47
N THR A 110 -6.78 -3.40 -3.08
CA THR A 110 -6.94 -4.22 -4.29
C THR A 110 -7.47 -3.33 -5.40
N GLY A 111 -6.69 -3.15 -6.46
CA GLY A 111 -7.08 -2.35 -7.60
C GLY A 111 -8.35 -2.91 -8.26
N GLY A 112 -9.36 -2.08 -8.48
CA GLY A 112 -10.64 -2.56 -9.04
C GLY A 112 -10.50 -3.11 -10.45
N VAL A 113 -9.63 -2.50 -11.27
CA VAL A 113 -9.38 -2.94 -12.65
C VAL A 113 -8.37 -4.09 -12.72
N SER A 114 -7.23 -3.98 -12.02
CA SER A 114 -6.16 -4.98 -12.12
C SER A 114 -6.43 -6.24 -11.29
N GLY A 115 -7.23 -6.14 -10.22
CA GLY A 115 -7.37 -7.20 -9.23
C GLY A 115 -6.13 -7.44 -8.36
N SER A 116 -5.02 -6.76 -8.64
CA SER A 116 -3.77 -6.89 -7.88
C SER A 116 -3.94 -6.28 -6.49
N SER A 117 -3.47 -7.00 -5.48
CA SER A 117 -3.46 -6.52 -4.10
C SER A 117 -2.09 -6.01 -3.70
N THR A 118 -2.05 -4.89 -2.98
CA THR A 118 -0.81 -4.24 -2.53
C THR A 118 -0.97 -3.76 -1.08
N PRO A 119 -0.23 -4.35 -0.14
CA PRO A 119 -0.16 -3.90 1.25
C PRO A 119 0.74 -2.67 1.43
N PHE A 120 0.29 -1.76 2.29
CA PHE A 120 1.00 -0.56 2.69
C PHE A 120 1.03 -0.43 4.22
N VAL A 121 2.18 0.01 4.73
CA VAL A 121 2.38 0.47 6.10
C VAL A 121 2.29 1.99 6.13
N PHE A 122 1.45 2.54 6.98
CA PHE A 122 1.26 3.98 7.12
C PHE A 122 1.77 4.45 8.48
N GLY A 123 2.45 5.60 8.47
CA GLY A 123 3.02 6.15 9.69
C GLY A 123 3.56 7.56 9.50
N LYS A 124 4.36 7.99 10.48
CA LYS A 124 4.97 9.32 10.49
C LYS A 124 6.47 9.24 10.75
N VAL A 125 7.23 9.90 9.89
CA VAL A 125 8.66 10.16 10.10
C VAL A 125 8.83 11.54 10.73
N ARG A 126 9.67 11.66 11.76
CA ARG A 126 10.04 12.96 12.34
C ARG A 126 11.47 13.31 11.97
N TYR A 127 11.65 14.46 11.33
CA TYR A 127 12.97 14.94 10.90
C TYR A 127 12.99 16.46 10.83
N GLY A 128 14.07 17.08 11.33
CA GLY A 128 14.23 18.55 11.29
C GLY A 128 13.08 19.35 11.93
N GLY A 129 12.47 18.84 13.00
CA GLY A 129 11.32 19.46 13.66
C GLY A 129 9.98 19.34 12.90
N LYS A 130 9.97 18.68 11.73
CA LYS A 130 8.77 18.40 10.93
C LYS A 130 8.32 16.96 11.10
N SER A 131 7.03 16.74 10.87
CA SER A 131 6.41 15.41 10.85
C SER A 131 5.87 15.14 9.44
N TYR A 132 6.34 14.06 8.84
CA TYR A 132 5.97 13.65 7.49
C TYR A 132 5.06 12.42 7.56
N GLY A 133 3.80 12.57 7.17
CA GLY A 133 2.90 11.42 7.01
C GLY A 133 3.28 10.66 5.75
N THR A 134 3.54 9.35 5.89
CA THR A 134 4.07 8.55 4.80
C THR A 134 3.47 7.15 4.74
N ALA A 135 3.47 6.58 3.54
CA ALA A 135 3.15 5.20 3.26
C ALA A 135 4.40 4.47 2.75
N TYR A 136 4.55 3.21 3.13
CA TYR A 136 5.62 2.33 2.67
C TYR A 136 4.98 1.05 2.13
N GLN A 137 5.20 0.75 0.85
CA GLN A 137 4.69 -0.47 0.23
C GLN A 137 5.47 -1.67 0.76
N TRP A 138 4.79 -2.68 1.28
CA TRP A 138 5.47 -3.79 1.94
C TRP A 138 4.72 -5.09 1.83
N GLY A 139 5.25 -5.99 1.00
CA GLY A 139 4.72 -7.31 0.76
C GLY A 139 4.35 -7.54 -0.69
N THR A 140 4.61 -8.76 -1.17
CA THR A 140 4.30 -9.21 -2.51
C THR A 140 3.62 -10.58 -2.40
N MET A 141 2.62 -10.79 -3.24
CA MET A 141 1.91 -12.07 -3.33
C MET A 141 2.65 -13.00 -4.29
N ASP A 142 2.93 -14.22 -3.86
CA ASP A 142 3.36 -15.31 -4.72
C ASP A 142 2.15 -15.83 -5.50
N ILE A 143 2.16 -15.55 -6.81
CA ILE A 143 1.05 -15.87 -7.72
C ILE A 143 0.85 -17.39 -7.84
N ALA A 144 1.93 -18.17 -7.85
CA ALA A 144 1.81 -19.63 -7.99
C ALA A 144 1.08 -20.22 -6.77
N LYS A 145 1.52 -19.85 -5.57
CA LYS A 145 0.85 -20.24 -4.31
C LYS A 145 -0.60 -19.79 -4.26
N PHE A 146 -0.86 -18.55 -4.66
CA PHE A 146 -2.22 -18.00 -4.69
C PHE A 146 -3.14 -18.78 -5.63
N MET A 147 -2.66 -19.11 -6.84
CA MET A 147 -3.44 -19.88 -7.84
C MET A 147 -3.67 -21.33 -7.39
N ASP A 148 -2.73 -21.91 -6.64
CA ASP A 148 -2.86 -23.23 -5.99
C ASP A 148 -3.71 -23.18 -4.70
N LYS A 149 -4.32 -22.02 -4.38
CA LYS A 149 -5.16 -21.78 -3.20
C LYS A 149 -4.43 -22.02 -1.87
N VAL A 150 -3.14 -21.74 -1.82
CA VAL A 150 -2.36 -21.74 -0.59
C VAL A 150 -2.58 -20.40 0.12
N ASP A 151 -3.26 -20.44 1.27
CA ASP A 151 -3.58 -19.25 2.07
C ASP A 151 -2.33 -18.41 2.39
N ALA A 152 -1.23 -19.08 2.78
CA ALA A 152 0.06 -18.46 3.03
C ALA A 152 0.83 -18.18 1.73
N SER A 153 0.40 -17.15 1.00
CA SER A 153 0.95 -16.75 -0.30
C SER A 153 1.68 -15.40 -0.27
N TRP A 154 1.65 -14.66 0.84
CA TRP A 154 2.31 -13.36 0.95
C TRP A 154 3.72 -13.49 1.51
N HIS A 155 4.69 -12.86 0.86
CA HIS A 155 6.05 -12.72 1.37
C HIS A 155 6.43 -11.24 1.49
N PHE A 156 7.40 -10.93 2.36
CA PHE A 156 7.76 -9.56 2.68
C PHE A 156 9.26 -9.37 2.51
N HIS A 157 9.66 -8.40 1.68
CA HIS A 157 11.07 -8.01 1.59
C HIS A 157 11.53 -7.40 2.92
N GLN A 158 12.85 -7.36 3.14
CA GLN A 158 13.38 -6.74 4.36
C GLN A 158 13.05 -5.23 4.34
N ALA A 159 12.23 -4.80 5.29
CA ALA A 159 11.94 -3.39 5.49
C ALA A 159 13.12 -2.69 6.21
N PRO A 160 13.27 -1.36 6.09
CA PRO A 160 14.39 -0.62 6.67
C PRO A 160 14.39 -0.60 8.21
N TRP A 161 13.31 -1.04 8.85
CA TRP A 161 13.20 -1.21 10.30
C TRP A 161 13.42 -2.66 10.78
N GLN A 162 13.68 -3.59 9.86
CA GLN A 162 13.93 -4.99 10.20
C GLN A 162 15.44 -5.26 10.21
N PRO A 163 15.97 -5.89 11.28
CA PRO A 163 17.39 -6.21 11.37
C PRO A 163 17.80 -7.32 10.40
N LYS A 164 16.85 -8.16 9.98
CA LYS A 164 17.06 -9.26 9.03
C LYS A 164 15.81 -9.47 8.16
N ALA A 165 16.02 -10.06 7.00
CA ALA A 165 14.94 -10.49 6.12
C ALA A 165 14.02 -11.52 6.79
N ASP A 166 12.73 -11.43 6.48
CA ASP A 166 11.74 -12.44 6.81
C ASP A 166 11.61 -13.42 5.63
N THR A 167 11.61 -14.72 5.91
CA THR A 167 11.48 -15.78 4.91
C THR A 167 10.14 -16.51 4.99
N VAL A 168 9.28 -16.12 5.92
CA VAL A 168 7.99 -16.75 6.17
C VAL A 168 6.95 -16.23 5.18
N PHE A 169 6.09 -17.14 4.73
CA PHE A 169 4.88 -16.78 3.99
C PHE A 169 3.70 -16.62 4.93
N TYR A 170 2.88 -15.60 4.70
CA TYR A 170 1.74 -15.24 5.54
C TYR A 170 0.43 -15.27 4.75
N ALA A 171 -0.66 -15.48 5.47
CA ALA A 171 -2.00 -15.30 4.95
C ALA A 171 -2.49 -13.89 5.29
N LEU A 172 -2.88 -13.12 4.27
CA LEU A 172 -3.60 -11.87 4.44
C LEU A 172 -5.03 -12.02 3.92
N PRO A 173 -6.01 -11.33 4.53
CA PRO A 173 -7.36 -11.32 4.01
C PRO A 173 -7.42 -10.62 2.65
N GLU A 174 -8.42 -10.97 1.85
CA GLU A 174 -8.74 -10.20 0.64
C GLU A 174 -9.28 -8.82 1.01
N ALA A 175 -8.98 -7.81 0.18
CA ALA A 175 -9.53 -6.48 0.40
C ALA A 175 -11.02 -6.44 0.05
N ARG A 176 -11.83 -5.91 0.97
CA ARG A 176 -13.27 -5.82 0.86
C ARG A 176 -13.73 -4.44 0.41
N TRP A 177 -14.94 -4.41 -0.14
CA TRP A 177 -15.75 -3.22 -0.15
C TRP A 177 -16.15 -2.98 1.31
N TRP A 178 -15.61 -1.93 1.93
CA TRP A 178 -15.85 -1.47 3.31
C TRP A 178 -15.47 -2.45 4.44
#